data_AF-A0A6V7L5D6-F1
#
_entry.id   AF-A0A6V7L5D6-F1
#
_cell.length_a   1.000
_cell.length_b   1.000
_cell.length_c   1.000
_cell.angle_alpha   90.00
_cell.angle_beta   90.00
_cell.angle_gamma   90.00
#
_symmetry.space_group_name_H-M   'P 1'
#
loop_
_entity.id
_entity.type
_entity.pdbx_description
1 polymer ?
#
loop_
_entity_poly.entity_id
_entity_poly.type
_entity_poly.pdbx_seq_one_letter_code
_entity_poly.pdbx_strand_id
1 'polypeptide(L)' 'VFWAIKHFKPYVYGRPFVLYTTSSAIEWLRETISPTGRQIKWRSLLHEYEFTAIHRKLKREKYADAFSENRKLSLSRSSL' A
#
# COMPACT_ATOMS: atom_id res chain seq x y z
N VAL A 1 1.16 1.58 2.28
CA VAL A 1 1.71 0.40 3.00
C VAL A 1 3.22 0.39 3.10
N PHE A 2 3.97 0.54 2.00
CA PHE A 2 5.44 0.60 2.07
C PHE A 2 6.00 1.69 3.00
N TRP A 3 5.40 2.88 2.99
CA TRP A 3 5.75 3.94 3.94
C TRP A 3 5.55 3.48 5.39
N ALA A 4 4.44 2.80 5.69
CA ALA A 4 4.15 2.29 7.02
C ALA A 4 5.19 1.25 7.47
N ILE A 5 5.53 0.28 6.60
CA ILE A 5 6.57 -0.72 6.93
C ILE A 5 7.92 -0.03 7.19
N LYS A 6 8.29 0.98 6.38
CA LYS A 6 9.52 1.73 6.60
C LYS A 6 9.49 2.51 7.91
N HIS A 7 8.36 3.12 8.24
CA HIS A 7 8.16 3.89 9.47
C HIS A 7 8.21 3.01 10.71
N PHE A 8 7.58 1.83 10.66
CA PHE A 8 7.51 0.88 11.76
C PHE A 8 8.67 -0.13 11.79
N LYS A 9 9.66 -0.01 10.87
CA LYS A 9 10.84 -0.87 10.81
C LYS A 9 11.47 -1.16 12.19
N PRO A 10 11.73 -0.18 13.08
CA PRO A 10 12.34 -0.47 14.39
C PRO A 10 11.48 -1.37 15.31
N TYR A 11 10.18 -1.48 15.06
CA TYR A 11 9.25 -2.26 15.88
C TYR A 11 8.94 -3.64 15.31
N VAL A 12 8.95 -3.76 13.98
CA VAL A 12 8.51 -4.98 13.28
C VAL A 12 9.64 -5.79 12.68
N TYR A 13 10.86 -5.24 12.63
CA TYR A 13 12.01 -5.96 12.09
C TYR A 13 12.38 -7.15 12.98
N GLY A 14 12.52 -8.34 12.37
CA GLY A 14 12.85 -9.59 13.07
C GLY A 14 11.73 -10.18 13.92
N ARG A 15 10.49 -9.70 13.81
CA ARG A 15 9.33 -10.25 14.52
C ARG A 15 8.19 -10.58 13.55
N PRO A 16 7.52 -11.72 13.69
CA PRO A 16 6.35 -12.03 12.88
C PRO A 16 5.19 -11.10 13.25
N PHE A 17 4.56 -10.45 12.26
CA PHE A 17 3.41 -9.59 12.48
C PHE A 17 2.29 -9.79 11.46
N VAL A 18 1.10 -9.29 11.79
CA VAL A 18 -0.07 -9.33 10.90
C VAL A 18 -0.25 -7.97 10.26
N LEU A 19 -0.22 -7.93 8.93
CA LEU A 19 -0.42 -6.71 8.15
C LEU A 19 -1.85 -6.65 7.63
N TYR A 20 -2.68 -5.82 8.26
CA TYR A 20 -4.02 -5.52 7.77
C TYR A 20 -3.95 -4.46 6.67
N THR A 21 -4.36 -4.83 5.46
CA THR A 21 -4.36 -3.93 4.30
C THR A 21 -5.71 -3.99 3.60
N THR A 22 -6.14 -2.86 3.05
CA THR A 22 -7.35 -2.75 2.21
C THR A 22 -7.03 -2.88 0.73
N SER A 23 -5.75 -3.07 0.39
CA SER A 23 -5.26 -3.21 -0.98
C SER A 23 -4.73 -4.61 -1.22
N SER A 24 -5.21 -5.24 -2.30
CA SER A 24 -4.77 -6.55 -2.79
C SER A 24 -3.37 -6.52 -3.42
N ALA A 25 -2.78 -5.33 -3.61
CA ALA A 25 -1.47 -5.19 -4.25
C ALA A 25 -0.34 -5.90 -3.50
N ILE A 26 -0.45 -6.07 -2.18
CA ILE A 26 0.57 -6.77 -1.38
C ILE A 26 0.50 -8.29 -1.55
N GLU A 27 -0.72 -8.82 -1.59
CA GLU A 27 -0.96 -10.23 -1.87
C GLU A 27 -0.44 -10.57 -3.27
N TRP A 28 -0.80 -9.75 -4.26
CA TRP A 28 -0.29 -9.87 -5.62
C TRP A 28 1.23 -9.78 -5.72
N LEU A 29 1.87 -8.83 -5.01
CA LEU A 29 3.32 -8.66 -5.06
C LEU A 29 4.08 -9.84 -4.44
N ARG A 30 3.45 -10.57 -3.49
CA ARG A 30 3.99 -11.80 -2.90
C ARG A 30 3.93 -12.96 -3.90
N GLU A 31 2.80 -13.12 -4.58
CA GLU A 31 2.56 -14.21 -5.54
C GLU A 31 3.27 -14.01 -6.89
N THR A 32 3.64 -12.77 -7.22
CA THR A 32 4.29 -12.45 -8.50
C THR A 32 5.61 -13.21 -8.67
N ILE A 33 5.70 -14.10 -9.66
CA ILE A 33 6.89 -14.95 -9.86
C ILE A 33 8.06 -14.14 -10.47
N SER A 34 7.76 -13.18 -11.36
CA SER A 34 8.75 -12.35 -12.05
C SER A 34 8.41 -10.86 -11.90
N PRO A 35 8.83 -10.20 -10.81
CA PRO A 35 8.61 -8.77 -10.62
C PRO A 35 9.54 -7.94 -11.50
N THR A 36 9.04 -6.84 -12.07
CA THR A 36 9.83 -5.98 -12.97
C THR A 36 10.19 -4.63 -12.32
N GLY A 37 11.45 -4.21 -12.45
CA GLY A 37 11.92 -2.86 -12.10
C GLY A 37 11.61 -2.44 -10.66
N ARG A 38 10.66 -1.52 -10.49
CA ARG A 38 10.28 -0.96 -9.17
C ARG A 38 9.67 -2.02 -8.23
N GLN A 39 9.03 -3.06 -8.79
CA GLN A 39 8.42 -4.14 -8.00
C GLN A 39 9.46 -4.99 -7.28
N ILE A 40 10.65 -5.17 -7.87
CA ILE A 40 11.77 -5.92 -7.26
C ILE A 40 12.16 -5.25 -5.95
N LYS A 41 12.38 -3.93 -5.96
CA LYS A 41 12.77 -3.18 -4.75
C LYS A 41 11.78 -3.40 -3.60
N TRP A 42 10.50 -3.35 -3.92
CA TRP A 42 9.43 -3.54 -2.96
C TRP A 42 9.35 -5.00 -2.48
N ARG A 43 9.50 -5.97 -3.37
CA ARG A 43 9.52 -7.38 -3.01
C ARG A 43 10.71 -7.70 -2.11
N SER A 44 11.91 -7.23 -2.44
CA SER A 44 13.10 -7.40 -1.60
C SER A 44 12.90 -6.82 -0.21
N LEU A 45 12.35 -5.61 -0.13
CA LEU A 45 12.02 -4.99 1.16
C LEU A 45 10.99 -5.81 1.94
N LEU A 46 9.97 -6.35 1.29
CA LEU A 46 8.96 -7.19 1.96
C LEU A 46 9.54 -8.53 2.40
N HIS A 47 10.49 -9.09 1.65
CA HIS A 47 11.16 -10.36 1.97
C HIS A 47 12.03 -10.28 3.22
N GLU A 48 12.45 -9.09 3.64
CA GLU A 48 13.15 -8.85 4.91
C GLU A 48 12.24 -9.03 6.14
N TYR A 49 10.93 -9.05 5.96
CA TYR A 49 9.97 -9.11 7.06
C TYR A 49 9.15 -10.41 7.01
N GLU A 50 8.96 -11.01 8.18
CA GLU A 50 8.02 -12.11 8.35
C GLU A 50 6.64 -11.53 8.69
N PHE A 51 5.70 -11.58 7.75
CA PHE A 51 4.34 -11.10 8.01
C PHE A 51 3.27 -11.91 7.30
N THR A 52 2.08 -11.90 7.89
CA THR A 52 0.85 -12.40 7.28
C THR A 52 0.01 -11.23 6.80
N ALA A 53 -0.19 -11.11 5.48
CA ALA A 53 -1.06 -10.10 4.92
C ALA A 53 -2.52 -10.55 5.01
N ILE A 54 -3.36 -9.73 5.65
CA ILE A 54 -4.81 -9.94 5.67
C ILE A 54 -5.45 -8.81 4.88
N HIS A 55 -6.04 -9.17 3.74
CA HIS A 55 -6.82 -8.24 2.94
C HIS A 55 -8.21 -8.06 3.56
N ARG A 56 -8.44 -6.92 4.22
CA ARG A 56 -9.77 -6.56 4.72
C ARG A 56 -10.45 -5.66 3.70
N LYS A 57 -11.34 -6.24 2.89
CA LYS A 57 -12.20 -5.48 1.99
C LYS A 57 -13.06 -4.53 2.84
N LEU A 58 -12.83 -3.23 2.74
CA LEU A 58 -13.69 -2.26 3.40
C LEU A 58 -15.11 -2.41 2.81
N LYS A 59 -16.10 -2.49 3.69
CA LYS A 59 -17.51 -2.45 3.33
C LYS A 59 -17.80 -1.04 2.81
N ARG A 60 -17.58 -0.80 1.51
CA ARG A 60 -17.74 0.47 0.77
C ARG A 60 -18.11 1.65 1.68
N GLU A 61 -17.12 2.29 2.28
CA GLU A 61 -17.36 3.59 2.89
C GLU A 61 -17.64 4.57 1.74
N LYS A 62 -18.84 5.18 1.76
CA LYS A 62 -19.28 6.23 0.81
C LYS A 62 -18.35 7.46 0.77
N TYR A 63 -17.27 7.47 1.55
CA TYR A 63 -16.35 8.59 1.75
C TYR A 63 -15.08 8.49 0.89
N ALA A 64 -14.78 7.34 0.26
CA ALA A 64 -13.61 7.21 -0.61
C ALA A 64 -13.73 8.02 -1.91
N ASP A 65 -14.95 8.25 -2.40
CA ASP A 65 -15.20 9.06 -3.60
C ASP A 65 -14.89 10.55 -3.36
N ALA A 66 -15.20 11.07 -2.17
CA ALA A 66 -15.00 12.48 -1.80
C ALA A 66 -13.52 12.90 -1.74
N PHE A 67 -12.59 11.98 -1.49
CA PHE A 67 -11.16 12.33 -1.42
C PHE A 67 -10.49 12.36 -2.80
N SER A 68 -11.10 11.76 -3.81
CA SER A 68 -10.56 11.72 -5.18
C SER A 68 -11.00 12.93 -6.03
N GLU A 69 -12.12 13.56 -5.69
CA GLU A 69 -12.78 14.58 -6.49
C GLU A 69 -12.18 15.99 -6.29
N ASN A 70 -11.63 16.28 -5.10
CA ASN A 70 -11.04 17.57 -4.77
C ASN A 70 -9.73 17.91 -5.51
N ARG A 71 -9.12 16.96 -6.23
CA ARG A 71 -7.89 17.22 -7.00
C ARG A 71 -8.16 17.90 -8.35
N LYS A 72 -9.38 17.82 -8.89
CA LYS A 72 -9.71 18.37 -10.21
C LYS A 72 -10.16 19.84 -10.17
N LEU A 73 -10.61 20.33 -9.01
CA LEU A 73 -11.17 21.68 -8.88
C LEU A 73 -10.12 22.80 -8.77
N SER A 74 -8.85 22.49 -8.51
CA SER A 74 -7.80 23.52 -8.39
C SER A 74 -7.11 23.87 -9.70
N LEU A 75 -7.34 23.11 -10.79
CA LEU A 75 -6.64 23.30 -12.07
C LEU A 75 -7.42 24.11 -13.11
N SER A 76 -8.65 24.57 -12.80
CA SER A 76 -9.48 25.34 -13.74
C SER A 76 -9.65 26.82 -13.37
N ARG A 77 -8.91 27.37 -12.40
CA ARG A 77 -9.04 28.79 -11.96
C ARG A 77 -7.86 29.69 -12.33
N SER A 78 -7.08 29.34 -13.35
CA SER A 78 -6.01 30.18 -13.88
C SER A 78 -6.07 30.24 -15.40
N SER A 79 -7.14 30.85 -15.91
CA SER A 79 -7.21 31.45 -17.24
C SER A 79 -8.24 32.58 -17.20
N LEU A 80 -7.83 33.70 -16.63
CA LEU A 80 -8.33 35.05 -16.93
C LEU A 80 -7.10 35.91 -17.17
#